data_AF-A0A1C6MME4-F1
#
_entry.id   AF-A0A1C6MME4-F1
#
_cell.length_a   1.000
_cell.length_b   1.000
_cell.length_c   1.000
_cell.angle_alpha   90.00
_cell.angle_beta   90.00
_cell.angle_gamma   90.00
#
_symmetry.space_group_name_H-M   'P 1'
#
loop_
_entity.id
_entity.type
_entity.pdbx_description
1 polymer ?
#
loop_
_entity_poly.entity_id
_entity_poly.type
_entity_poly.pdbx_seq_one_letter_code
_entity_poly.pdbx_strand_id
1 'polypeptide(L)'
;MQKKKTAFRNFPGALAAAGVLAAFLASGCTLQDRVCRSEEYPVKAVGGTTGMTCVRDGEEPPEGYVRYPKGKVPQYVDDKWDTYWSTVVVDENGDVVDKE
;
A
#
# COMPACT_ATOMS: atom_id res chain seq x y z
N MET A 1 -1.82 55.66 -47.88
CA MET A 1 -0.42 55.79 -48.35
C MET A 1 0.53 55.60 -47.17
N GLN A 2 1.53 54.74 -47.35
CA GLN A 2 2.49 54.25 -46.36
C GLN A 2 3.42 55.34 -45.82
N LYS A 3 3.74 55.33 -44.52
CA LYS A 3 5.11 55.61 -44.04
C LYS A 3 5.38 54.88 -42.72
N LYS A 4 6.16 53.81 -42.86
CA LYS A 4 6.75 52.97 -41.80
C LYS A 4 7.60 53.79 -40.83
N LYS A 5 7.52 53.49 -39.54
CA LYS A 5 8.68 53.50 -38.62
C LYS A 5 8.55 52.32 -37.65
N THR A 6 9.30 51.27 -37.93
CA THR A 6 9.58 50.19 -36.99
C THR A 6 10.61 50.71 -35.99
N ALA A 7 10.26 50.77 -34.71
CA ALA A 7 11.23 50.85 -33.63
C ALA A 7 10.75 49.95 -32.49
N PHE A 8 11.55 48.92 -32.26
CA PHE A 8 11.44 47.92 -31.22
C PHE A 8 11.54 48.59 -29.85
N ARG A 9 10.74 48.06 -28.90
CA ARG A 9 11.04 47.99 -27.45
C ARG A 9 10.73 49.23 -26.59
N ASN A 10 9.54 49.17 -25.97
CA ASN A 10 9.37 49.46 -24.55
C ASN A 10 8.19 48.60 -24.06
N PHE A 11 8.42 47.80 -23.03
CA PHE A 11 7.45 46.94 -22.35
C PHE A 11 6.89 47.74 -21.17
N PRO A 12 5.60 48.12 -21.14
CA PRO A 12 4.96 48.59 -19.92
C PRO A 12 3.78 47.67 -19.55
N GLY A 13 3.68 47.35 -18.27
CA GLY A 13 2.42 46.93 -17.68
C GLY A 13 2.38 45.47 -17.28
N ALA A 14 2.69 45.22 -16.01
CA ALA A 14 2.13 44.10 -15.27
C ALA A 14 0.59 44.19 -15.27
N LEU A 15 -0.10 43.06 -15.44
CA LEU A 15 -1.24 42.59 -14.64
C LEU A 15 -1.94 41.43 -15.38
N ALA A 16 -1.83 40.21 -14.83
CA ALA A 16 -2.96 39.30 -14.59
C ALA A 16 -2.40 37.98 -14.05
N ALA A 17 -2.38 37.88 -12.72
CA ALA A 17 -2.28 36.60 -12.04
C ALA A 17 -3.55 35.80 -12.39
N ALA A 18 -3.38 34.67 -13.09
CA ALA A 18 -4.39 33.62 -13.17
C ALA A 18 -3.70 32.33 -12.72
N GLY A 19 -3.65 32.16 -11.40
CA GLY A 19 -3.24 30.91 -10.78
C GLY A 19 -4.28 29.84 -11.09
N VAL A 20 -3.84 28.75 -11.71
CA VAL A 20 -4.50 27.45 -11.59
C VAL A 20 -3.46 26.52 -10.96
N LEU A 21 -3.20 26.76 -9.68
CA LEU A 21 -2.55 25.79 -8.80
C LEU A 21 -3.63 25.31 -7.84
N ALA A 22 -3.62 24.00 -7.60
CA ALA A 22 -4.48 23.24 -6.68
C ALA A 22 -5.83 22.78 -7.23
N ALA A 23 -5.82 21.56 -7.79
CA ALA A 23 -6.80 20.54 -7.43
C ALA A 23 -6.29 19.11 -7.78
N PHE A 24 -5.05 18.78 -7.43
CA PHE A 24 -4.76 17.40 -7.02
C PHE A 24 -4.87 17.39 -5.49
N LEU A 25 -6.08 17.67 -5.00
CA LEU A 25 -6.46 17.17 -3.69
C LEU A 25 -6.32 15.66 -3.85
N ALA A 26 -5.24 15.13 -3.30
CA ALA A 26 -5.01 13.73 -3.13
C ALA A 26 -6.23 13.18 -2.38
N SER A 27 -7.24 12.76 -3.14
CA SER A 27 -8.11 11.68 -2.73
C SER A 27 -7.13 10.55 -2.47
N GLY A 28 -6.71 10.41 -1.21
CA GLY A 28 -6.26 9.13 -0.70
C GLY A 28 -7.40 8.20 -0.99
N CYS A 29 -7.32 7.54 -2.15
CA CYS A 29 -8.27 6.51 -2.52
C CYS A 29 -8.25 5.57 -1.32
N THR A 30 -9.39 5.41 -0.65
CA THR A 30 -9.56 4.47 0.46
C THR A 30 -9.55 3.04 -0.08
N LEU A 31 -8.52 2.71 -0.86
CA LEU A 31 -8.19 1.39 -1.32
C LEU A 31 -7.45 0.76 -0.16
N GLN A 32 -8.18 0.01 0.66
CA GLN A 32 -7.54 -0.87 1.62
C GLN A 32 -6.68 -1.85 0.81
N ASP A 33 -5.37 -1.82 1.02
CA ASP A 33 -4.44 -2.65 0.26
C ASP A 33 -4.64 -4.12 0.63
N ARG A 34 -4.61 -5.03 -0.36
CA ARG A 34 -4.66 -6.46 -0.09
C ARG A 34 -3.31 -6.93 0.43
N VAL A 35 -3.33 -7.85 1.39
CA VAL A 35 -2.10 -8.45 1.92
C VAL A 35 -1.34 -9.23 0.85
N CYS A 36 -2.07 -10.03 0.07
CA CYS A 36 -1.55 -10.78 -1.07
C CYS A 36 -2.39 -10.53 -2.31
N ARG A 37 -1.81 -10.81 -3.49
CA ARG A 37 -2.52 -10.72 -4.77
C ARG A 37 -3.66 -11.72 -4.82
N SER A 38 -4.55 -11.58 -5.82
CA SER A 38 -5.74 -12.42 -5.94
C SER A 38 -5.47 -13.92 -6.13
N GLU A 39 -4.29 -14.31 -6.60
CA GLU A 39 -3.88 -15.69 -6.89
C GLU A 39 -2.89 -16.23 -5.85
N GLU A 40 -2.79 -15.54 -4.72
CA GLU A 40 -1.86 -15.83 -3.64
C GLU A 40 -2.60 -15.82 -2.30
N TYR A 41 -2.12 -16.62 -1.36
CA TYR A 41 -2.59 -16.64 0.01
C TYR A 41 -1.44 -16.31 0.97
N PRO A 42 -1.72 -15.59 2.07
CA PRO A 42 -0.70 -15.27 3.05
C PRO A 42 -0.40 -16.46 3.96
N VAL A 43 0.87 -16.55 4.40
CA VAL A 43 1.34 -17.50 5.42
C VAL A 43 2.11 -16.76 6.51
N LYS A 44 2.08 -17.27 7.75
CA LYS A 44 2.73 -16.66 8.91
C LYS A 44 4.09 -17.30 9.17
N ALA A 45 5.10 -16.49 9.48
CA ALA A 45 6.39 -17.00 9.92
C ALA A 45 6.28 -17.61 11.33
N VAL A 46 6.91 -18.77 11.52
CA VAL A 46 7.01 -19.46 12.80
C VAL A 46 7.97 -18.72 13.73
N GLY A 47 7.69 -18.73 15.03
CA GLY A 47 8.59 -18.21 16.07
C GLY A 47 8.68 -16.68 16.16
N GLY A 48 7.88 -15.94 15.38
CA GLY A 48 7.86 -14.49 15.38
C GLY A 48 6.46 -13.87 15.37
N THR A 49 6.38 -12.62 15.81
CA THR A 49 5.17 -11.80 15.63
C THR A 49 5.13 -11.07 14.29
N THR A 50 6.29 -10.92 13.66
CA THR A 50 6.44 -10.31 12.35
C THR A 50 6.91 -11.37 11.38
N GLY A 51 6.58 -11.20 10.11
CA GLY A 51 6.94 -12.15 9.07
C GLY A 51 5.68 -12.78 8.50
N MET A 52 5.45 -12.45 7.24
CA MET A 52 4.41 -13.00 6.40
C MET A 52 4.92 -13.00 4.98
N THR A 53 4.53 -14.01 4.22
CA THR A 53 4.79 -14.04 2.78
C THR A 53 3.55 -14.51 2.04
N CYS A 54 3.52 -14.24 0.74
CA CYS A 54 2.46 -14.67 -0.16
C CYS A 54 2.92 -15.91 -0.92
N VAL A 55 2.09 -16.94 -0.90
CA VAL A 55 2.31 -18.21 -1.59
C VAL A 55 1.24 -18.37 -2.65
N ARG A 56 1.58 -18.90 -3.82
CA ARG A 56 0.59 -19.11 -4.89
C ARG A 56 -0.48 -20.11 -4.44
N ASP A 57 -1.71 -19.88 -4.86
CA ASP A 57 -2.81 -20.81 -4.56
C ASP A 57 -2.49 -22.23 -5.05
N GLY A 58 -2.68 -23.21 -4.17
CA GLY A 58 -2.40 -24.63 -4.43
C GLY A 58 -0.97 -25.07 -4.14
N GLU A 59 -0.04 -24.16 -3.86
CA GLU A 59 1.31 -24.50 -3.42
C GLU A 59 1.38 -24.69 -1.89
N GLU A 60 2.36 -25.45 -1.43
CA GLU A 60 2.62 -25.65 0.01
C GLU A 60 3.45 -24.49 0.57
N PRO A 61 3.24 -24.06 1.82
CA PRO A 61 4.06 -23.03 2.43
C PRO A 61 5.55 -23.41 2.41
N PRO A 62 6.45 -22.44 2.23
CA PRO A 62 7.88 -22.67 2.40
C PRO A 62 8.20 -23.04 3.85
N GLU A 63 9.36 -23.69 4.05
CA GLU A 63 9.85 -24.04 5.39
C GLU A 63 9.92 -22.80 6.31
N GLY A 64 9.51 -22.98 7.57
CA GLY A 64 9.43 -21.90 8.55
C GLY A 64 8.16 -21.04 8.45
N TYR A 65 7.18 -21.43 7.63
CA TYR A 65 5.88 -20.77 7.53
C TYR A 65 4.72 -21.74 7.69
N VAL A 66 3.62 -21.24 8.26
CA VAL A 66 2.39 -22.00 8.51
C VAL A 66 1.18 -21.30 7.90
N ARG A 67 0.16 -22.11 7.52
CA ARG A 67 -1.12 -21.58 7.03
C ARG A 67 -1.94 -21.01 8.18
N TYR A 68 -2.64 -19.91 7.92
CA TYR A 68 -3.62 -19.38 8.86
C TYR A 68 -4.83 -20.32 9.00
N PRO A 69 -5.44 -20.41 10.20
CA PRO A 69 -6.70 -21.12 10.39
C PRO A 69 -7.82 -20.55 9.49
N LYS A 70 -8.72 -21.42 9.04
CA LYS A 70 -9.86 -21.02 8.22
C LYS A 70 -10.69 -19.94 8.91
N GLY A 71 -10.99 -18.86 8.18
CA GLY A 71 -11.74 -17.70 8.70
C GLY A 71 -10.92 -16.75 9.58
N LYS A 72 -9.63 -17.04 9.78
CA LYS A 72 -8.65 -16.19 10.48
C LYS A 72 -7.51 -15.73 9.57
N VAL A 73 -7.77 -15.66 8.28
CA VAL A 73 -6.76 -15.28 7.27
C VAL A 73 -6.81 -13.76 7.08
N PRO A 74 -5.68 -13.05 7.14
CA PRO A 74 -5.63 -11.64 6.79
C PRO A 74 -5.86 -11.46 5.28
N GLN A 75 -6.76 -10.55 4.92
CA GLN A 75 -7.11 -10.26 3.52
C GLN A 75 -6.64 -8.87 3.11
N TYR A 76 -6.70 -7.91 4.03
CA TYR A 76 -6.28 -6.53 3.82
C TYR A 76 -5.30 -6.08 4.90
N VAL A 77 -4.40 -5.19 4.51
CA VAL A 77 -3.48 -4.54 5.43
C VAL A 77 -4.28 -3.82 6.52
N ASP A 78 -3.84 -3.98 7.77
CA ASP A 78 -4.48 -3.47 8.98
C ASP A 78 -5.89 -4.00 9.23
N ASP A 79 -6.29 -5.09 8.58
CA ASP A 79 -7.54 -5.76 8.96
C ASP A 79 -7.43 -6.42 10.34
N LYS A 80 -8.58 -6.91 10.84
CA LYS A 80 -8.67 -7.55 12.15
C LYS A 80 -7.64 -8.67 12.32
N TRP A 81 -7.42 -9.48 11.28
CA TRP A 81 -6.53 -10.63 11.35
C TRP A 81 -5.08 -10.21 11.17
N ASP A 82 -4.76 -9.28 10.27
CA ASP A 82 -3.43 -8.72 10.10
C ASP A 82 -2.94 -8.11 11.44
N THR A 83 -3.81 -7.32 12.07
CA THR A 83 -3.57 -6.74 13.39
C THR A 83 -3.38 -7.83 14.46
N TYR A 84 -4.30 -8.78 14.58
CA TYR A 84 -4.20 -9.84 15.59
C TYR A 84 -2.90 -10.64 15.45
N TRP A 85 -2.56 -11.08 14.23
CA TRP A 85 -1.39 -11.91 14.00
C TRP A 85 -0.07 -11.17 14.20
N SER A 86 -0.07 -9.83 14.12
CA SER A 86 1.10 -9.02 14.50
C SER A 86 1.39 -8.99 16.01
N THR A 87 0.46 -9.48 16.85
CA THR A 87 0.60 -9.47 18.32
C THR A 87 1.02 -10.81 18.90
N VAL A 88 0.81 -11.91 18.18
CA VAL A 88 1.00 -13.29 18.67
C VAL A 88 2.09 -14.04 17.91
N VAL A 89 2.74 -14.98 18.60
CA VAL A 89 3.71 -15.91 18.02
C VAL A 89 3.00 -17.22 17.70
N VAL A 90 3.41 -17.88 16.62
CA VAL A 90 2.94 -19.24 16.29
C VAL A 90 4.11 -20.22 16.26
N ASP A 91 3.85 -21.46 16.67
CA ASP A 91 4.80 -22.56 16.56
C ASP A 91 4.75 -23.25 15.18
N GLU A 92 5.52 -24.32 15.01
CA GLU A 92 5.59 -25.12 13.78
C GLU A 92 4.26 -25.83 13.44
N ASN A 93 3.38 -26.02 14.42
CA ASN A 93 2.06 -26.62 14.22
C ASN A 93 1.00 -25.57 13.83
N GLY A 94 1.35 -24.28 13.89
CA GLY A 94 0.42 -23.18 13.69
C GLY A 94 -0.39 -22.82 14.93
N ASP A 95 0.00 -23.34 16.09
CA ASP A 95 -0.63 -23.01 17.37
C ASP A 95 -0.06 -21.71 17.93
N VAL A 96 -0.94 -20.90 18.52
CA VAL A 96 -0.53 -19.66 19.16
C VAL A 96 0.18 -19.98 20.46
N VAL A 97 1.41 -19.48 20.60
CA VAL A 97 2.21 -19.61 21.82
C VAL A 97 2.43 -18.25 22.44
N ASP A 98 2.38 -18.18 23.76
CA ASP A 98 2.70 -16.95 24.50
C ASP A 98 4.18 -16.60 24.29
N LYS A 99 4.47 -15.30 24.31
CA LYS A 99 5.84 -14.82 24.43
C LYS A 99 6.29 -15.11 25.86
N GLU A 100 7.37 -15.87 26.01
CA GLU A 100 8.12 -15.93 27.28
C GLU A 100 8.64 -14.54 27.69
#